data_AF-A0A0U2WR86-F1
#
_entry.id   AF-A0A0U2WR86-F1
#
_cell.length_a   1.000
_cell.length_b   1.000
_cell.length_c   1.000
_cell.angle_alpha   90.00
_cell.angle_beta   90.00
_cell.angle_gamma   90.00
#
_symmetry.space_group_name_H-M   'P 1'
#
loop_
_entity.id
_entity.type
_entity.pdbx_description
1 polymer ?
#
loop_
_entity_poly.entity_id
_entity_poly.type
_entity_poly.pdbx_seq_one_letter_code
_entity_poly.pdbx_strand_id
1 'polypeptide(L)'
;MKKEERIVILLAKHFLNSDEKIELNDLLSEYLDWAEVLGHLSIHRVMGIAWNTLQKYHLDIPKRIRSYEKLLVTLKEYNKLLEVKLDEQVKNLIPVCDRISKEKIQYASLKGIALNYFAYGMKIPRDFIDNDILISIMNTKEIRSITESFGYKHGNKDFKFENIEEVSRKDIMLRSMKTHELYPYIKKIPDSFIDYHFIDYQFSLDLFSSQRSYDFVDDMLNNAVKIEIGKESIYSLDLEDTFIFTLHHFYKEAISERKVLSYKDVALYKVCDILFLLKNENLNINRLISRIKKMQLEKSIYYSLKYCEELFNEDVKHIVSRISIENEDYLYEIYSDDYSRVTTYDRPLSKKVFDYTRASSLQNKISKGSFKIENR
;
A
#
# COMPACT_ATOMS: atom_id res chain seq x y z
N MET A 1 -17.39 -13.96 10.62
CA MET A 1 -16.60 -12.76 10.98
C MET A 1 -17.28 -12.13 12.19
N LYS A 2 -16.55 -11.52 13.13
CA LYS A 2 -17.21 -10.76 14.23
C LYS A 2 -17.96 -9.55 13.65
N LYS A 3 -18.92 -8.97 14.38
CA LYS A 3 -19.66 -7.78 13.93
C LYS A 3 -18.75 -6.56 13.82
N GLU A 4 -17.81 -6.41 14.75
CA GLU A 4 -16.78 -5.36 14.79
C GLU A 4 -15.85 -5.43 13.58
N GLU A 5 -15.38 -6.63 13.22
CA GLU A 5 -14.61 -6.88 12.00
C GLU A 5 -15.43 -6.53 10.75
N ARG A 6 -16.72 -6.90 10.73
CA ARG A 6 -17.60 -6.69 9.57
C ARG A 6 -17.89 -5.21 9.32
N ILE A 7 -18.21 -4.43 10.36
CA ILE A 7 -18.44 -2.99 10.19
C ILE A 7 -17.18 -2.27 9.69
N VAL A 8 -15.98 -2.70 10.12
CA VAL A 8 -14.70 -2.17 9.61
C VAL A 8 -14.55 -2.43 8.12
N ILE A 9 -14.87 -3.63 7.64
CA ILE A 9 -14.84 -3.96 6.20
C ILE A 9 -15.81 -3.08 5.41
N LEU A 10 -17.05 -2.91 5.88
CA LEU A 10 -18.03 -2.06 5.20
C LEU A 10 -17.57 -0.60 5.15
N LEU A 11 -17.05 -0.07 6.26
CA LEU A 11 -16.52 1.29 6.32
C LEU A 11 -15.31 1.49 5.38
N ALA A 12 -14.46 0.48 5.22
CA ALA A 12 -13.30 0.52 4.34
C ALA A 12 -13.63 0.32 2.85
N LYS A 13 -14.79 -0.27 2.51
CA LYS A 13 -15.14 -0.61 1.12
C LYS A 13 -15.49 0.60 0.25
N HIS A 14 -16.10 1.65 0.82
CA HIS A 14 -16.54 2.90 0.17
C HIS A 14 -17.56 2.79 -1.00
N PHE A 15 -17.55 1.72 -1.78
CA PHE A 15 -18.47 1.43 -2.89
C PHE A 15 -19.47 0.35 -2.44
N LEU A 16 -20.41 0.72 -1.56
CA LEU A 16 -21.39 -0.19 -1.01
C LEU A 16 -22.56 -0.40 -1.98
N ASN A 17 -22.97 -1.66 -2.15
CA ASN A 17 -24.24 -2.00 -2.81
C ASN A 17 -25.44 -1.73 -1.87
N SER A 18 -26.66 -1.95 -2.35
CA SER A 18 -27.88 -1.67 -1.56
C SER A 18 -27.96 -2.48 -0.26
N ASP A 19 -27.63 -3.78 -0.31
CA ASP A 19 -27.69 -4.68 0.85
C ASP A 19 -26.61 -4.31 1.88
N GLU A 20 -25.42 -3.96 1.42
CA GLU A 20 -24.31 -3.52 2.28
C GLU A 20 -24.60 -2.18 2.98
N LYS A 21 -25.36 -1.29 2.35
CA LYS A 21 -25.82 -0.04 2.99
C LYS A 21 -26.80 -0.33 4.12
N ILE A 22 -27.74 -1.27 3.90
CA ILE A 22 -28.68 -1.71 4.92
C ILE A 22 -27.91 -2.34 6.08
N GLU A 23 -26.99 -3.26 5.78
CA GLU A 23 -26.16 -3.92 6.79
C GLU A 23 -25.30 -2.91 7.59
N LEU A 24 -24.70 -1.91 6.92
CA LEU A 24 -23.96 -0.86 7.62
C LEU A 24 -24.86 -0.08 8.58
N ASN A 25 -26.06 0.30 8.16
CA ASN A 25 -27.01 1.03 8.99
C ASN A 25 -27.51 0.21 10.19
N ASP A 26 -27.75 -1.08 9.97
CA ASP A 26 -28.12 -2.02 11.03
C ASP A 26 -26.99 -2.13 12.07
N LEU A 27 -25.75 -2.36 11.63
CA LEU A 27 -24.59 -2.46 12.53
C LEU A 27 -24.30 -1.16 13.28
N LEU A 28 -24.47 0.01 12.65
CA LEU A 28 -24.36 1.31 13.31
C LEU A 28 -25.45 1.55 14.36
N SER A 29 -26.57 0.84 14.25
CA SER A 29 -27.69 0.91 15.18
C SER A 29 -27.52 -0.01 16.39
N GLU A 30 -26.52 -0.90 16.38
CA GLU A 30 -26.25 -1.85 17.45
C GLU A 30 -25.29 -1.30 18.52
N TYR A 31 -25.18 -2.05 19.64
CA TYR A 31 -24.17 -1.84 20.67
C TYR A 31 -22.95 -2.74 20.37
N LEU A 32 -22.01 -2.20 19.60
CA LEU A 32 -20.73 -2.85 19.30
C LEU A 32 -19.63 -2.44 20.29
N ASP A 33 -18.55 -3.22 20.34
CA ASP A 33 -17.31 -2.75 20.97
C ASP A 33 -16.64 -1.68 20.08
N TRP A 34 -17.02 -0.42 20.29
CA TRP A 34 -16.48 0.71 19.53
C TRP A 34 -14.98 0.94 19.76
N ALA A 35 -14.41 0.44 20.85
CA ALA A 35 -12.97 0.49 21.08
C ALA A 35 -12.24 -0.52 20.17
N GLU A 36 -12.78 -1.74 20.03
CA GLU A 36 -12.30 -2.74 19.06
C GLU A 36 -12.42 -2.19 17.62
N VAL A 37 -13.57 -1.60 17.25
CA VAL A 37 -13.77 -0.98 15.91
C VAL A 37 -12.77 0.14 15.64
N LEU A 38 -12.60 1.09 16.56
CA LEU A 38 -11.61 2.17 16.42
C LEU A 38 -10.17 1.64 16.33
N GLY A 39 -9.84 0.63 17.13
CA GLY A 39 -8.54 -0.05 17.10
C GLY A 39 -8.27 -0.66 15.73
N HIS A 40 -9.22 -1.41 15.18
CA HIS A 40 -9.13 -1.97 13.84
C HIS A 40 -8.95 -0.89 12.76
N LEU A 41 -9.79 0.15 12.75
CA LEU A 41 -9.69 1.24 11.77
C LEU A 41 -8.32 1.94 11.83
N SER A 42 -7.77 2.12 13.03
CA SER A 42 -6.45 2.71 13.27
C SER A 42 -5.33 1.84 12.74
N ILE A 43 -5.26 0.57 13.19
CA ILE A 43 -4.17 -0.36 12.83
C ILE A 43 -4.16 -0.60 11.32
N HIS A 44 -5.35 -0.68 10.73
CA HIS A 44 -5.49 -0.89 9.30
C HIS A 44 -5.37 0.38 8.45
N ARG A 45 -5.26 1.56 9.07
CA ARG A 45 -5.08 2.86 8.40
C ARG A 45 -6.21 3.19 7.43
N VAL A 46 -7.44 2.86 7.79
CA VAL A 46 -8.64 3.07 6.96
C VAL A 46 -9.61 4.10 7.54
N MET A 47 -9.21 4.88 8.55
CA MET A 47 -10.06 5.89 9.16
C MET A 47 -10.53 6.98 8.18
N GLY A 48 -9.64 7.46 7.30
CA GLY A 48 -10.01 8.43 6.26
C GLY A 48 -11.05 7.85 5.29
N ILE A 49 -10.87 6.60 4.88
CA ILE A 49 -11.83 5.89 4.03
C ILE A 49 -13.17 5.74 4.75
N ALA A 50 -13.15 5.29 6.00
CA ALA A 50 -14.34 5.11 6.84
C ALA A 50 -15.14 6.41 6.98
N TRP A 51 -14.47 7.54 7.22
CA TRP A 51 -15.11 8.85 7.27
C TRP A 51 -15.84 9.18 5.96
N ASN A 52 -15.17 8.99 4.82
CA ASN A 52 -15.72 9.30 3.51
C ASN A 52 -16.86 8.33 3.12
N THR A 53 -16.77 7.06 3.51
CA THR A 53 -17.86 6.09 3.36
C THR A 53 -19.09 6.52 4.16
N LEU A 54 -18.90 6.95 5.42
CA LEU A 54 -19.98 7.50 6.22
C LEU A 54 -20.55 8.75 5.56
N GLN A 55 -19.74 9.76 5.23
CA GLN A 55 -20.27 10.97 4.56
C GLN A 55 -21.10 10.67 3.31
N LYS A 56 -20.70 9.66 2.53
CA LYS A 56 -21.39 9.27 1.29
C LYS A 56 -22.75 8.61 1.52
N TYR A 57 -22.92 7.82 2.59
CA TYR A 57 -24.11 7.01 2.81
C TYR A 57 -24.89 7.35 4.09
N HIS A 58 -24.38 8.26 4.92
CA HIS A 58 -24.82 8.47 6.29
C HIS A 58 -25.42 9.86 6.52
N LEU A 59 -26.43 10.24 5.73
CA LEU A 59 -27.23 11.45 6.00
C LEU A 59 -28.68 11.18 6.45
N ASP A 60 -29.12 9.92 6.56
CA ASP A 60 -30.52 9.59 6.87
C ASP A 60 -30.76 8.74 8.13
N ILE A 61 -29.81 8.66 9.09
CA ILE A 61 -30.08 7.97 10.35
C ILE A 61 -30.83 8.89 11.34
N PRO A 62 -32.01 8.49 11.85
CA PRO A 62 -32.73 9.25 12.88
C PRO A 62 -31.88 9.45 14.13
N LYS A 63 -31.96 10.65 14.72
CA LYS A 63 -31.20 11.19 15.88
C LYS A 63 -31.09 10.33 17.17
N ARG A 64 -31.55 9.08 17.19
CA ARG A 64 -31.77 8.28 18.40
C ARG A 64 -30.66 7.29 18.79
N ILE A 65 -29.61 7.10 17.98
CA ILE A 65 -28.58 6.09 18.31
C ILE A 65 -27.20 6.75 18.41
N ARG A 66 -26.92 7.36 19.56
CA ARG A 66 -25.64 8.01 19.88
C ARG A 66 -24.62 7.05 20.53
N SER A 67 -24.55 5.79 20.12
CA SER A 67 -23.56 4.86 20.68
C SER A 67 -22.14 5.11 20.13
N TYR A 68 -21.99 5.84 19.02
CA TYR A 68 -20.71 6.04 18.32
C TYR A 68 -20.38 7.50 17.98
N GLU A 69 -20.92 8.49 18.70
CA GLU A 69 -20.59 9.92 18.46
C GLU A 69 -19.08 10.18 18.48
N LYS A 70 -18.36 9.53 19.41
CA LYS A 70 -16.90 9.63 19.50
C LYS A 70 -16.19 9.05 18.26
N LEU A 71 -16.70 7.98 17.66
CA LEU A 71 -16.21 7.45 16.39
C LEU A 71 -16.31 8.51 15.30
N LEU A 72 -17.47 9.14 15.12
CA LEU A 72 -17.68 10.17 14.10
C LEU A 72 -16.72 11.35 14.24
N VAL A 73 -16.58 11.89 15.45
CA VAL A 73 -15.66 13.00 15.73
C VAL A 73 -14.22 12.58 15.42
N THR A 74 -13.81 11.39 15.88
CA THR A 74 -12.44 10.87 15.67
C THR A 74 -12.14 10.69 14.18
N LEU A 75 -13.06 10.09 13.42
CA LEU A 75 -12.90 9.87 11.98
C LEU A 75 -12.84 11.20 11.21
N LYS A 76 -13.67 12.19 11.57
CA LYS A 76 -13.67 13.53 10.97
C LYS A 76 -12.36 14.26 11.22
N GLU A 77 -11.89 14.27 12.46
CA GLU A 77 -10.63 14.92 12.85
C GLU A 77 -9.44 14.26 12.16
N TYR A 78 -9.42 12.92 12.13
CA TYR A 78 -8.40 12.17 11.42
C TYR A 78 -8.42 12.43 9.91
N ASN A 79 -9.60 12.54 9.28
CA ASN A 79 -9.67 12.86 7.85
C ASN A 79 -9.06 14.24 7.53
N LYS A 80 -9.38 15.27 8.32
CA LYS A 80 -8.75 16.60 8.18
C LYS A 80 -7.24 16.54 8.34
N LEU A 81 -6.77 15.70 9.25
CA LEU A 81 -5.34 15.46 9.43
C LEU A 81 -4.68 14.90 8.17
N LEU A 82 -5.35 13.96 7.51
CA LEU A 82 -4.85 13.38 6.27
C LEU A 82 -4.83 14.39 5.12
N GLU A 83 -5.78 15.32 5.06
CA GLU A 83 -5.77 16.43 4.09
C GLU A 83 -4.51 17.30 4.29
N VAL A 84 -4.23 17.72 5.53
CA VAL A 84 -3.02 18.49 5.86
C VAL A 84 -1.75 17.71 5.51
N LYS A 85 -1.69 16.42 5.86
CA LYS A 85 -0.56 15.55 5.50
C LYS A 85 -0.35 15.48 3.99
N LEU A 86 -1.42 15.28 3.22
CA LEU A 86 -1.35 15.19 1.77
C LEU A 86 -0.76 16.48 1.18
N ASP A 87 -1.21 17.64 1.64
CA ASP A 87 -0.70 18.94 1.19
C ASP A 87 0.80 19.10 1.48
N GLU A 88 1.25 18.67 2.67
CA GLU A 88 2.68 18.70 3.04
C GLU A 88 3.53 17.74 2.21
N GLN A 89 3.02 16.54 1.92
CA GLN A 89 3.68 15.56 1.05
C GLN A 89 3.84 16.14 -0.36
N VAL A 90 2.76 16.69 -0.93
CA VAL A 90 2.74 17.34 -2.25
C VAL A 90 3.74 18.50 -2.30
N LYS A 91 3.70 19.39 -1.31
CA LYS A 91 4.58 20.57 -1.21
C LYS A 91 6.07 20.21 -1.20
N ASN A 92 6.44 19.09 -0.57
CA ASN A 92 7.85 18.68 -0.45
C ASN A 92 8.33 17.79 -1.60
N LEU A 93 7.43 17.02 -2.22
CA LEU A 93 7.76 16.11 -3.31
C LEU A 93 7.90 16.84 -4.66
N ILE A 94 6.97 17.72 -4.99
CA ILE A 94 6.87 18.35 -6.32
C ILE A 94 8.17 19.06 -6.74
N PRO A 95 8.83 19.88 -5.89
CA PRO A 95 10.07 20.54 -6.30
C PRO A 95 11.19 19.56 -6.70
N VAL A 96 11.26 18.39 -6.05
CA VAL A 96 12.23 17.34 -6.36
C VAL A 96 11.89 16.72 -7.72
N CYS A 97 10.64 16.32 -7.91
CA CYS A 97 10.11 15.78 -9.16
C CYS A 97 10.29 16.74 -10.35
N ASP A 98 10.02 18.03 -10.16
CA ASP A 98 10.25 19.07 -11.16
C ASP A 98 11.72 19.19 -11.55
N ARG A 99 12.63 19.08 -10.58
CA ARG A 99 14.06 19.10 -10.88
C ARG A 99 14.49 17.88 -11.67
N ILE A 100 13.98 16.69 -11.34
CA ILE A 100 14.23 15.46 -12.09
C ILE A 100 13.74 15.62 -13.54
N SER A 101 12.53 16.15 -13.74
CA SER A 101 11.99 16.43 -15.08
C SER A 101 12.84 17.44 -15.87
N LYS A 102 13.35 18.50 -15.23
CA LYS A 102 14.22 19.51 -15.89
C LYS A 102 15.55 18.93 -16.35
N GLU A 103 16.08 17.95 -15.63
CA GLU A 103 17.28 17.19 -16.04
C GLU A 103 16.98 16.10 -17.08
N LYS A 104 15.72 16.00 -17.56
CA LYS A 104 15.26 15.01 -18.54
C LYS A 104 15.46 13.56 -18.09
N ILE A 105 15.40 13.33 -16.79
CA ILE A 105 15.46 11.98 -16.20
C ILE A 105 14.04 11.45 -16.10
N GLN A 106 13.80 10.24 -16.62
CA GLN A 106 12.52 9.56 -16.47
C GLN A 106 12.34 9.08 -15.02
N TYR A 107 11.15 9.28 -14.49
CA TYR A 107 10.73 8.75 -13.20
C TYR A 107 9.21 8.52 -13.20
N ALA A 108 8.73 7.76 -12.23
CA ALA A 108 7.30 7.63 -11.98
C ALA A 108 7.01 7.56 -10.48
N SER A 109 6.12 8.41 -9.96
CA SER A 109 5.55 8.23 -8.62
C SER A 109 4.68 6.96 -8.61
N LEU A 110 4.89 6.09 -7.62
CA LEU A 110 4.31 4.74 -7.58
C LEU A 110 3.09 4.62 -6.67
N LYS A 111 3.24 5.02 -5.40
CA LYS A 111 2.20 4.94 -4.37
C LYS A 111 1.81 6.34 -3.92
N GLY A 112 1.41 6.52 -2.66
CA GLY A 112 1.13 7.83 -2.06
C GLY A 112 0.21 8.67 -2.93
N ILE A 113 0.75 9.77 -3.45
CA ILE A 113 0.05 10.72 -4.34
C ILE A 113 -0.50 10.05 -5.60
N ALA A 114 0.24 9.14 -6.25
CA ALA A 114 -0.22 8.43 -7.44
C ALA A 114 -1.48 7.59 -7.17
N LEU A 115 -1.49 6.84 -6.07
CA LEU A 115 -2.67 6.09 -5.65
C LEU A 115 -3.81 7.02 -5.24
N ASN A 116 -3.50 8.13 -4.56
CA ASN A 116 -4.51 9.13 -4.21
C ASN A 116 -5.20 9.72 -5.45
N TYR A 117 -4.46 9.87 -6.55
CA TYR A 117 -5.00 10.28 -7.85
C TYR A 117 -5.84 9.17 -8.51
N PHE A 118 -5.24 8.01 -8.79
CA PHE A 118 -5.88 6.95 -9.58
C PHE A 118 -6.98 6.20 -8.82
N ALA A 119 -6.80 5.90 -7.54
CA ALA A 119 -7.71 5.07 -6.76
C ALA A 119 -8.73 5.92 -5.99
N TYR A 120 -8.30 7.06 -5.43
CA TYR A 120 -9.14 7.88 -4.55
C TYR A 120 -9.65 9.18 -5.21
N GLY A 121 -9.26 9.43 -6.47
CA GLY A 121 -9.74 10.57 -7.27
C GLY A 121 -9.41 11.94 -6.66
N MET A 122 -8.38 12.04 -5.82
CA MET A 122 -8.03 13.22 -5.02
C MET A 122 -9.13 13.72 -4.06
N LYS A 123 -10.19 12.93 -3.83
CA LYS A 123 -11.32 13.31 -2.97
C LYS A 123 -11.24 12.71 -1.58
N ILE A 124 -10.67 11.52 -1.47
CA ILE A 124 -10.49 10.81 -0.20
C ILE A 124 -9.00 10.82 0.09
N PRO A 125 -8.53 11.49 1.15
CA PRO A 125 -7.11 11.55 1.45
C PRO A 125 -6.63 10.17 1.93
N ARG A 126 -5.76 9.54 1.14
CA ARG A 126 -5.11 8.28 1.49
C ARG A 126 -4.05 8.53 2.56
N ASP A 127 -3.99 7.68 3.60
CA ASP A 127 -2.92 7.74 4.60
C ASP A 127 -1.63 7.11 4.05
N PHE A 128 -0.57 7.92 3.89
CA PHE A 128 0.77 7.47 3.51
C PHE A 128 1.85 8.29 4.20
N ILE A 129 3.03 7.68 4.35
CA ILE A 129 4.16 8.25 5.10
C ILE A 129 5.32 8.55 4.15
N ASP A 130 5.58 7.62 3.24
CA ASP A 130 6.66 7.58 2.26
C ASP A 130 6.16 7.85 0.83
N ASN A 131 7.06 8.43 0.03
CA ASN A 131 6.84 8.65 -1.40
C ASN A 131 7.75 7.70 -2.19
N ASP A 132 7.14 6.65 -2.74
CA ASP A 132 7.83 5.71 -3.64
C ASP A 132 7.95 6.32 -5.05
N ILE A 133 9.17 6.36 -5.58
CA ILE A 133 9.47 6.81 -6.95
C ILE A 133 10.25 5.73 -7.68
N LEU A 134 9.74 5.30 -8.84
CA LEU A 134 10.45 4.43 -9.76
C LEU A 134 11.46 5.24 -10.57
N ILE A 135 12.68 4.72 -10.68
CA ILE A 135 13.76 5.27 -11.50
C ILE A 135 14.50 4.14 -12.22
N SER A 136 15.20 4.48 -13.30
CA SER A 136 16.16 3.54 -13.88
C SER A 136 17.39 3.45 -12.98
N ILE A 137 17.94 2.23 -12.83
CA ILE A 137 19.17 2.00 -12.05
C ILE A 137 20.34 2.85 -12.56
N MET A 138 20.33 3.17 -13.86
CA MET A 138 21.35 3.97 -14.53
C MET A 138 21.36 5.44 -14.09
N ASN A 139 20.26 5.96 -13.52
CA ASN A 139 20.14 7.34 -13.07
C ASN A 139 20.36 7.55 -11.57
N THR A 140 20.76 6.50 -10.84
CA THR A 140 20.88 6.54 -9.37
C THR A 140 21.84 7.63 -8.87
N LYS A 141 22.91 7.92 -9.61
CA LYS A 141 23.89 8.96 -9.24
C LYS A 141 23.31 10.37 -9.38
N GLU A 142 22.62 10.63 -10.48
CA GLU A 142 21.99 11.92 -10.75
C GLU A 142 20.81 12.16 -9.80
N ILE A 143 19.96 11.14 -9.58
CA ILE A 143 18.85 11.19 -8.62
C ILE A 143 19.37 11.49 -7.21
N ARG A 144 20.47 10.86 -6.80
CA ARG A 144 21.13 11.15 -5.53
C ARG A 144 21.53 12.61 -5.43
N SER A 145 22.25 13.12 -6.43
CA SER A 145 22.69 14.52 -6.44
C SER A 145 21.53 15.51 -6.37
N ILE A 146 20.45 15.25 -7.12
CA ILE A 146 19.25 16.09 -7.09
C ILE A 146 18.63 16.04 -5.69
N THR A 147 18.39 14.86 -5.15
CA THR A 147 17.70 14.69 -3.87
C THR A 147 18.49 15.31 -2.72
N GLU A 148 19.81 15.09 -2.67
CA GLU A 148 20.69 15.69 -1.66
C GLU A 148 20.71 17.23 -1.77
N SER A 149 20.59 17.80 -2.97
CA SER A 149 20.50 19.27 -3.15
C SER A 149 19.25 19.90 -2.53
N PHE A 150 18.18 19.12 -2.32
CA PHE A 150 16.98 19.55 -1.60
C PHE A 150 17.07 19.33 -0.08
N GLY A 151 18.23 18.92 0.43
CA GLY A 151 18.49 18.73 1.87
C GLY A 151 18.08 17.36 2.41
N TYR A 152 17.81 16.39 1.54
CA TYR A 152 17.59 15.01 1.94
C TYR A 152 18.91 14.29 2.17
N LYS A 153 18.90 13.30 3.05
CA LYS A 153 20.04 12.41 3.27
C LYS A 153 19.59 10.98 3.56
N HIS A 154 20.48 10.02 3.38
CA HIS A 154 20.25 8.65 3.81
C HIS A 154 20.28 8.56 5.33
N GLY A 155 19.25 7.99 5.94
CA GLY A 155 19.22 7.81 7.38
C GLY A 155 17.96 7.18 7.91
N ASN A 156 17.96 6.94 9.22
CA ASN A 156 16.80 6.50 9.97
C ASN A 156 16.31 7.62 10.89
N LYS A 157 15.00 7.62 11.18
CA LYS A 157 14.43 8.50 12.20
C LYS A 157 14.86 8.00 13.57
N ASP A 158 15.57 8.85 14.32
CA ASP A 158 15.81 8.66 15.74
C ASP A 158 14.63 9.26 16.51
N PHE A 159 13.74 8.38 16.98
CA PHE A 159 12.56 8.77 17.75
C PHE A 159 12.89 9.34 19.13
N LYS A 160 14.11 9.11 19.65
CA LYS A 160 14.49 9.54 21.00
C LYS A 160 15.10 10.94 21.01
N PHE A 161 15.87 11.28 19.99
CA PHE A 161 16.60 12.55 19.94
C PHE A 161 16.14 13.50 18.83
N GLU A 162 15.06 13.18 18.10
CA GLU A 162 14.52 13.96 16.98
C GLU A 162 15.58 14.33 15.93
N ASN A 163 16.50 13.41 15.70
CA ASN A 163 17.60 13.54 14.76
C ASN A 163 17.50 12.50 13.64
N ILE A 164 18.32 12.68 12.62
CA ILE A 164 18.48 11.70 11.54
C ILE A 164 19.79 10.96 11.81
N GLU A 165 19.69 9.68 12.13
CA GLU A 165 20.83 8.78 12.24
C GLU A 165 21.34 8.45 10.84
N GLU A 166 22.54 8.94 10.52
CA GLU A 166 23.17 8.66 9.24
C GLU A 166 23.64 7.22 9.16
N VAL A 167 23.45 6.65 7.98
CA VAL A 167 23.71 5.24 7.73
C VAL A 167 25.07 5.08 7.08
N SER A 168 25.78 4.00 7.43
CA SER A 168 27.10 3.76 6.89
C SER A 168 27.07 3.62 5.36
N ARG A 169 28.13 4.06 4.68
CA ARG A 169 28.28 3.87 3.22
C ARG A 169 28.16 2.40 2.82
N LYS A 170 28.63 1.50 3.68
CA LYS A 170 28.53 0.05 3.50
C LYS A 170 27.07 -0.39 3.45
N ASP A 171 26.25 0.07 4.39
CA ASP A 171 24.84 -0.31 4.46
C ASP A 171 24.01 0.28 3.31
N ILE A 172 24.30 1.52 2.90
CA ILE A 172 23.70 2.14 1.72
C ILE A 172 23.95 1.27 0.48
N MET A 173 25.20 0.85 0.27
CA MET A 173 25.57 0.00 -0.87
C MET A 173 24.97 -1.41 -0.77
N LEU A 174 24.98 -2.00 0.43
CA LEU A 174 24.39 -3.33 0.64
C LEU A 174 22.88 -3.33 0.38
N ARG A 175 22.17 -2.25 0.69
CA ARG A 175 20.73 -2.13 0.43
C ARG A 175 20.43 -2.22 -1.06
N SER A 176 21.11 -1.44 -1.90
CA SER A 176 20.86 -1.47 -3.34
C SER A 176 21.27 -2.81 -3.98
N MET A 177 22.28 -3.49 -3.44
CA MET A 177 22.69 -4.82 -3.92
C MET A 177 21.69 -5.93 -3.56
N LYS A 178 21.09 -5.87 -2.37
CA LYS A 178 20.24 -6.94 -1.84
C LYS A 178 18.74 -6.71 -2.03
N THR A 179 18.34 -5.51 -2.43
CA THR A 179 16.92 -5.13 -2.51
C THR A 179 16.61 -4.37 -3.79
N HIS A 180 15.33 -4.08 -3.97
CA HIS A 180 14.75 -3.37 -5.10
C HIS A 180 14.90 -1.84 -5.08
N GLU A 181 15.46 -1.27 -4.01
CA GLU A 181 15.42 0.17 -3.74
C GLU A 181 16.75 0.70 -3.21
N LEU A 182 16.93 2.02 -3.34
CA LEU A 182 17.98 2.74 -2.64
C LEU A 182 17.67 2.78 -1.14
N TYR A 183 18.69 3.10 -0.33
CA TYR A 183 18.42 3.41 1.07
C TYR A 183 17.49 4.63 1.15
N PRO A 184 16.45 4.62 2.01
CA PRO A 184 15.50 5.73 2.12
C PRO A 184 16.17 7.10 2.28
N TYR A 185 15.60 8.11 1.62
CA TYR A 185 15.98 9.51 1.81
C TYR A 185 15.02 10.17 2.79
N ILE A 186 15.57 10.83 3.80
CA ILE A 186 14.82 11.52 4.84
C ILE A 186 15.26 12.99 4.92
N LYS A 187 14.28 13.88 5.11
CA LYS A 187 14.49 15.31 5.37
C LYS A 187 13.62 15.75 6.53
N LYS A 188 14.21 16.39 7.54
CA LYS A 188 13.45 17.02 8.64
C LYS A 188 12.73 18.26 8.10
N ILE A 189 11.45 18.39 8.41
CA ILE A 189 10.62 19.55 8.04
C ILE A 189 10.25 20.26 9.34
N PRO A 190 10.96 21.36 9.68
CA PRO A 190 10.64 22.13 10.88
C PRO A 190 9.20 22.69 10.83
N ASP A 191 8.55 22.77 11.98
CA ASP A 191 7.24 23.39 12.16
C ASP A 191 6.15 22.85 11.21
N SER A 192 6.20 21.54 10.92
CA SER A 192 5.34 20.84 9.98
C SER A 192 4.69 19.62 10.64
N PHE A 193 3.50 19.24 10.17
CA PHE A 193 2.75 18.13 10.75
C PHE A 193 3.42 16.76 10.52
N ILE A 194 4.13 16.57 9.41
CA ILE A 194 4.81 15.29 9.11
C ILE A 194 6.16 15.11 9.83
N ASP A 195 6.76 16.16 10.42
CA ASP A 195 8.11 16.28 11.01
C ASP A 195 9.29 15.90 10.07
N TYR A 196 9.10 14.89 9.23
CA TYR A 196 10.05 14.30 8.31
C TYR A 196 9.33 13.92 7.02
N HIS A 197 9.99 14.19 5.90
CA HIS A 197 9.56 13.77 4.58
C HIS A 197 10.48 12.65 4.07
N PHE A 198 9.87 11.61 3.51
CA PHE A 198 10.55 10.40 3.04
C PHE A 198 10.38 10.22 1.54
N ILE A 199 11.48 9.89 0.86
CA ILE A 199 11.49 9.51 -0.56
C ILE A 199 12.24 8.19 -0.71
N ASP A 200 11.54 7.20 -1.25
CA ASP A 200 12.05 5.86 -1.50
C ASP A 200 12.17 5.63 -3.01
N TYR A 201 13.41 5.58 -3.50
CA TYR A 201 13.67 5.34 -4.91
C TYR A 201 13.80 3.84 -5.20
N GLN A 202 12.88 3.34 -6.00
CA GLN A 202 12.84 1.95 -6.45
C GLN A 202 13.41 1.85 -7.87
N PHE A 203 14.13 0.76 -8.14
CA PHE A 203 14.71 0.46 -9.45
C PHE A 203 14.47 -1.00 -9.88
N SER A 204 13.65 -1.73 -9.13
CA SER A 204 13.18 -3.08 -9.48
C SER A 204 11.76 -3.26 -8.93
N LEU A 205 10.94 -4.05 -9.62
CA LEU A 205 9.62 -4.48 -9.20
C LEU A 205 9.68 -5.65 -8.23
N ASP A 206 10.72 -6.49 -8.31
CA ASP A 206 10.83 -7.68 -7.48
C ASP A 206 11.36 -7.35 -6.08
N LEU A 207 10.42 -7.18 -5.15
CA LEU A 207 10.69 -6.84 -3.77
C LEU A 207 11.51 -7.94 -3.05
N PHE A 208 12.40 -7.49 -2.16
CA PHE A 208 13.23 -8.36 -1.29
C PHE A 208 14.08 -9.38 -2.06
N SER A 209 14.40 -9.09 -3.32
CA SER A 209 15.09 -10.00 -4.22
C SER A 209 16.29 -9.32 -4.87
N SER A 210 17.30 -10.12 -5.19
CA SER A 210 18.40 -9.70 -6.07
C SER A 210 18.07 -9.88 -7.54
N GLN A 211 16.94 -10.53 -7.88
CA GLN A 211 16.46 -10.62 -9.24
C GLN A 211 16.07 -9.23 -9.72
N ARG A 212 16.55 -8.89 -10.91
CA ARG A 212 16.42 -7.56 -11.48
C ARG A 212 15.37 -7.58 -12.57
N SER A 213 14.49 -6.59 -12.52
CA SER A 213 13.40 -6.39 -13.48
C SER A 213 13.61 -5.11 -14.28
N TYR A 214 14.87 -4.77 -14.57
CA TYR A 214 15.25 -3.50 -15.19
C TYR A 214 14.54 -3.25 -16.51
N ASP A 215 14.43 -4.27 -17.37
CA ASP A 215 13.71 -4.14 -18.64
C ASP A 215 12.22 -3.78 -18.44
N PHE A 216 11.58 -4.33 -17.40
CA PHE A 216 10.19 -3.99 -17.07
C PHE A 216 10.08 -2.60 -16.43
N VAL A 217 11.07 -2.20 -15.62
CA VAL A 217 11.16 -0.85 -15.06
C VAL A 217 11.29 0.18 -16.17
N ASP A 218 12.23 -0.01 -17.09
CA ASP A 218 12.44 0.91 -18.22
C ASP A 218 11.20 0.92 -19.14
N ASP A 219 10.56 -0.23 -19.40
CA ASP A 219 9.28 -0.30 -20.14
C ASP A 219 8.15 0.48 -19.44
N MET A 220 8.03 0.38 -18.11
CA MET A 220 7.06 1.15 -17.32
C MET A 220 7.36 2.65 -17.34
N LEU A 221 8.62 3.04 -17.19
CA LEU A 221 9.05 4.45 -17.25
C LEU A 221 8.81 5.07 -18.62
N ASN A 222 8.97 4.30 -19.70
CA ASN A 222 8.67 4.76 -21.06
C ASN A 222 7.18 4.99 -21.31
N ASN A 223 6.31 4.32 -20.54
CA ASN A 223 4.86 4.50 -20.57
C ASN A 223 4.34 5.46 -19.49
N ALA A 224 5.23 6.07 -18.70
CA ALA A 224 4.83 6.95 -17.61
C ALA A 224 3.98 8.12 -18.12
N VAL A 225 2.91 8.42 -17.38
CA VAL A 225 1.96 9.47 -17.71
C VAL A 225 2.08 10.62 -16.73
N LYS A 226 1.76 11.81 -17.22
CA LYS A 226 1.66 13.00 -16.39
C LYS A 226 0.31 13.00 -15.66
N ILE A 227 0.32 13.16 -14.34
CA ILE A 227 -0.87 13.33 -13.52
C ILE A 227 -0.91 14.74 -12.93
N GLU A 228 -2.10 15.31 -12.84
CA GLU A 228 -2.32 16.68 -12.38
C GLU A 228 -2.73 16.69 -10.90
N ILE A 229 -2.06 17.54 -10.11
CA ILE A 229 -2.24 17.70 -8.67
C ILE A 229 -2.51 19.18 -8.41
N GLY A 230 -3.79 19.56 -8.43
CA GLY A 230 -4.19 20.97 -8.34
C GLY A 230 -3.70 21.76 -9.56
N LYS A 231 -2.70 22.63 -9.36
CA LYS A 231 -2.06 23.43 -10.42
C LYS A 231 -0.70 22.89 -10.86
N GLU A 232 -0.21 21.89 -10.15
CA GLU A 232 1.08 21.27 -10.37
C GLU A 232 0.90 19.89 -10.98
N SER A 233 2.00 19.25 -11.34
CA SER A 233 1.95 17.95 -12.00
C SER A 233 3.21 17.13 -11.78
N ILE A 234 3.06 15.81 -11.75
CA ILE A 234 4.20 14.87 -11.66
C ILE A 234 4.01 13.73 -12.66
N TYR A 235 5.08 12.99 -12.93
CA TYR A 235 4.97 11.72 -13.65
C TYR A 235 4.63 10.58 -12.69
N SER A 236 3.77 9.68 -13.16
CA SER A 236 3.41 8.42 -12.50
C SER A 236 3.36 7.31 -13.54
N LEU A 237 3.22 6.06 -13.09
CA LEU A 237 2.86 4.98 -13.99
C LEU A 237 1.46 5.25 -14.55
N ASP A 238 1.16 4.70 -15.71
CA ASP A 238 -0.23 4.67 -16.17
C ASP A 238 -1.09 3.75 -15.28
N LEU A 239 -2.41 3.84 -15.45
CA LEU A 239 -3.36 3.16 -14.57
C LEU A 239 -3.15 1.64 -14.51
N GLU A 240 -2.89 0.98 -15.64
CA GLU A 240 -2.68 -0.46 -15.67
C GLU A 240 -1.38 -0.86 -14.97
N ASP A 241 -0.29 -0.11 -15.21
CA ASP A 241 1.00 -0.37 -14.56
C ASP A 241 0.98 -0.03 -13.06
N THR A 242 0.28 1.03 -12.65
CA THR A 242 0.00 1.32 -11.23
C THR A 242 -0.76 0.16 -10.58
N PHE A 243 -1.75 -0.42 -11.27
CA PHE A 243 -2.52 -1.53 -10.73
C PHE A 243 -1.68 -2.80 -10.60
N ILE A 244 -0.93 -3.17 -11.64
CA ILE A 244 0.00 -4.30 -11.62
C ILE A 244 1.02 -4.14 -10.50
N PHE A 245 1.64 -2.95 -10.38
CA PHE A 245 2.61 -2.66 -9.34
C PHE A 245 1.99 -2.81 -7.94
N THR A 246 0.78 -2.29 -7.73
CA THR A 246 0.07 -2.35 -6.43
C THR A 246 -0.25 -3.80 -6.03
N LEU A 247 -0.76 -4.60 -6.97
CA LEU A 247 -1.04 -6.03 -6.78
C LEU A 247 0.25 -6.79 -6.45
N HIS A 248 1.29 -6.63 -7.28
CA HIS A 248 2.55 -7.34 -7.08
C HIS A 248 3.22 -6.97 -5.75
N HIS A 249 3.26 -5.67 -5.42
CA HIS A 249 3.83 -5.17 -4.17
C HIS A 249 3.08 -5.74 -2.95
N PHE A 250 1.74 -5.77 -2.99
CA PHE A 250 0.95 -6.36 -1.91
C PHE A 250 1.29 -7.85 -1.72
N TYR A 251 1.33 -8.64 -2.79
CA TYR A 251 1.72 -10.04 -2.74
C TYR A 251 3.08 -10.25 -2.07
N LYS A 252 4.10 -9.51 -2.53
CA LYS A 252 5.48 -9.66 -2.02
C LYS A 252 5.59 -9.34 -0.52
N GLU A 253 4.81 -8.38 -0.02
CA GLU A 253 4.75 -8.12 1.42
C GLU A 253 3.91 -9.14 2.18
N ALA A 254 2.79 -9.60 1.62
CA ALA A 254 1.87 -10.52 2.28
C ALA A 254 2.49 -11.91 2.55
N ILE A 255 3.42 -12.34 1.69
CA ILE A 255 4.13 -13.61 1.82
C ILE A 255 5.47 -13.49 2.58
N SER A 256 5.92 -12.29 2.95
CA SER A 256 7.22 -12.11 3.59
C SER A 256 7.15 -12.34 5.09
N GLU A 257 7.97 -13.27 5.60
CA GLU A 257 8.10 -13.55 7.04
C GLU A 257 8.42 -12.27 7.83
N ARG A 258 9.38 -11.47 7.35
CA ARG A 258 9.75 -10.19 7.97
C ARG A 258 8.56 -9.23 8.07
N LYS A 259 7.73 -9.17 7.03
CA LYS A 259 6.55 -8.29 7.01
C LYS A 259 5.44 -8.82 7.93
N VAL A 260 5.27 -10.13 8.04
CA VAL A 260 4.34 -10.74 9.01
C VAL A 260 4.78 -10.42 10.45
N LEU A 261 6.07 -10.62 10.77
CA LEU A 261 6.61 -10.37 12.12
C LEU A 261 6.55 -8.89 12.53
N SER A 262 6.54 -7.98 11.55
CA SER A 262 6.39 -6.53 11.78
C SER A 262 4.95 -6.01 11.59
N TYR A 263 3.97 -6.89 11.40
CA TYR A 263 2.56 -6.57 11.13
C TYR A 263 2.32 -5.69 9.90
N LYS A 264 3.28 -5.66 8.97
CA LYS A 264 3.25 -4.89 7.72
C LYS A 264 2.88 -5.74 6.50
N ASP A 265 2.41 -6.97 6.68
CA ASP A 265 2.00 -7.89 5.63
C ASP A 265 0.66 -7.47 4.99
N VAL A 266 -0.46 -7.58 5.73
CA VAL A 266 -1.83 -7.55 5.15
C VAL A 266 -2.77 -6.47 5.72
N ALA A 267 -2.26 -5.24 5.88
CA ALA A 267 -3.11 -4.13 6.33
C ALA A 267 -4.23 -3.79 5.32
N LEU A 268 -5.46 -3.55 5.82
CA LEU A 268 -6.65 -3.39 4.98
C LEU A 268 -6.56 -2.25 3.96
N TYR A 269 -5.89 -1.13 4.28
CA TYR A 269 -5.72 -0.02 3.32
C TYR A 269 -5.07 -0.48 2.00
N LYS A 270 -4.18 -1.48 2.04
CA LYS A 270 -3.54 -2.01 0.83
C LYS A 270 -4.53 -2.76 -0.07
N VAL A 271 -5.47 -3.48 0.53
CA VAL A 271 -6.54 -4.15 -0.21
C VAL A 271 -7.57 -3.11 -0.69
N CYS A 272 -7.77 -2.02 0.05
CA CYS A 272 -8.58 -0.89 -0.41
C CYS A 272 -7.98 -0.23 -1.65
N ASP A 273 -6.65 -0.02 -1.69
CA ASP A 273 -5.96 0.50 -2.87
C ASP A 273 -6.23 -0.37 -4.11
N ILE A 274 -6.14 -1.70 -3.95
CA ILE A 274 -6.43 -2.67 -5.02
C ILE A 274 -7.90 -2.57 -5.46
N LEU A 275 -8.85 -2.60 -4.51
CA LEU A 275 -10.27 -2.50 -4.81
C LEU A 275 -10.60 -1.20 -5.56
N PHE A 276 -10.03 -0.09 -5.14
CA PHE A 276 -10.37 1.22 -5.68
C PHE A 276 -9.78 1.42 -7.07
N LEU A 277 -8.59 0.90 -7.34
CA LEU A 277 -8.04 0.80 -8.70
C LEU A 277 -8.87 -0.12 -9.59
N LEU A 278 -9.32 -1.27 -9.07
CA LEU A 278 -10.19 -2.19 -9.80
C LEU A 278 -11.53 -1.53 -10.18
N LYS A 279 -12.05 -0.63 -9.34
CA LYS A 279 -13.26 0.14 -9.59
C LYS A 279 -13.05 1.38 -10.47
N ASN A 280 -11.83 1.67 -10.90
CA ASN A 280 -11.58 2.80 -11.80
C ASN A 280 -12.14 2.49 -13.19
N GLU A 281 -13.09 3.30 -13.65
CA GLU A 281 -13.79 3.12 -14.93
C GLU A 281 -12.87 3.20 -16.16
N ASN A 282 -11.69 3.82 -16.02
CA ASN A 282 -10.72 3.94 -17.11
C ASN A 282 -9.80 2.71 -17.23
N LEU A 283 -9.92 1.72 -16.34
CA LEU A 283 -9.05 0.55 -16.33
C LEU A 283 -9.30 -0.33 -17.58
N ASN A 284 -8.29 -0.43 -18.44
CA ASN A 284 -8.32 -1.25 -19.63
C ASN A 284 -7.90 -2.69 -19.32
N ILE A 285 -8.88 -3.55 -19.11
CA ILE A 285 -8.66 -4.97 -18.77
C ILE A 285 -7.84 -5.71 -19.85
N ASN A 286 -7.99 -5.40 -21.13
CA ASN A 286 -7.23 -6.07 -22.19
C ASN A 286 -5.74 -5.72 -22.12
N ARG A 287 -5.44 -4.43 -21.92
CA ARG A 287 -4.07 -3.96 -21.73
C ARG A 287 -3.48 -4.54 -20.44
N LEU A 288 -4.23 -4.53 -19.35
CA LEU A 288 -3.85 -5.13 -18.07
C LEU A 288 -3.42 -6.58 -18.25
N ILE A 289 -4.26 -7.43 -18.85
CA ILE A 289 -3.96 -8.85 -19.06
C ILE A 289 -2.72 -9.05 -19.96
N SER A 290 -2.58 -8.24 -21.01
CA SER A 290 -1.39 -8.28 -21.87
C SER A 290 -0.12 -7.97 -21.09
N ARG A 291 -0.14 -6.95 -20.23
CA ARG A 291 1.01 -6.55 -19.42
C ARG A 291 1.35 -7.59 -18.35
N ILE A 292 0.35 -8.14 -17.66
CA ILE A 292 0.55 -9.22 -16.67
C ILE A 292 1.30 -10.40 -17.29
N LYS A 293 0.87 -10.85 -18.48
CA LYS A 293 1.50 -11.97 -19.20
C LYS A 293 2.91 -11.65 -19.68
N LYS A 294 3.13 -10.44 -20.20
CA LYS A 294 4.46 -9.97 -20.61
C LYS A 294 5.45 -10.02 -19.44
N MET A 295 4.99 -9.68 -18.24
CA MET A 295 5.80 -9.59 -17.03
C MET A 295 5.85 -10.90 -16.22
N GLN A 296 5.06 -11.92 -16.59
CA GLN A 296 4.95 -13.21 -15.90
C GLN A 296 4.56 -13.06 -14.42
N LEU A 297 3.61 -12.17 -14.13
CA LEU A 297 3.19 -11.83 -12.76
C LEU A 297 1.90 -12.52 -12.31
N GLU A 298 1.35 -13.46 -13.08
CA GLU A 298 0.04 -14.10 -12.88
C GLU A 298 -0.18 -14.57 -11.44
N LYS A 299 0.80 -15.26 -10.84
CA LYS A 299 0.76 -15.75 -9.45
C LYS A 299 0.50 -14.62 -8.45
N SER A 300 1.26 -13.53 -8.57
CA SER A 300 1.14 -12.38 -7.65
C SER A 300 -0.16 -11.60 -7.82
N ILE A 301 -0.66 -11.53 -9.06
CA ILE A 301 -1.93 -10.87 -9.37
C ILE A 301 -3.10 -11.68 -8.84
N TYR A 302 -3.10 -13.00 -9.10
CA TYR A 302 -4.12 -13.92 -8.59
C TYR A 302 -4.25 -13.84 -7.08
N TYR A 303 -3.11 -13.96 -6.36
CA TYR A 303 -3.05 -13.84 -4.91
C TYR A 303 -3.76 -12.58 -4.39
N SER A 304 -3.42 -11.45 -4.98
CA SER A 304 -3.86 -10.15 -4.51
C SER A 304 -5.34 -9.89 -4.79
N LEU A 305 -5.85 -10.39 -5.93
CA LEU A 305 -7.27 -10.34 -6.26
C LEU A 305 -8.11 -11.27 -5.37
N LYS A 306 -7.56 -12.40 -4.91
CA LYS A 306 -8.25 -13.27 -3.94
C LYS A 306 -8.53 -12.59 -2.61
N TYR A 307 -7.69 -11.66 -2.15
CA TYR A 307 -8.02 -10.83 -0.98
C TYR A 307 -9.23 -9.93 -1.23
N CYS A 308 -9.39 -9.37 -2.43
CA CYS A 308 -10.57 -8.56 -2.76
C CYS A 308 -11.85 -9.40 -2.80
N GLU A 309 -11.78 -10.58 -3.40
CA GLU A 309 -12.88 -11.55 -3.42
C GLU A 309 -13.29 -11.95 -1.99
N GLU A 310 -12.33 -12.39 -1.15
CA GLU A 310 -12.63 -12.86 0.20
C GLU A 310 -13.07 -11.77 1.19
N LEU A 311 -12.46 -10.57 1.13
CA LEU A 311 -12.75 -9.50 2.10
C LEU A 311 -13.97 -8.68 1.72
N PHE A 312 -14.11 -8.34 0.43
CA PHE A 312 -15.11 -7.39 -0.04
C PHE A 312 -16.23 -8.03 -0.87
N ASN A 313 -16.18 -9.35 -1.08
CA ASN A 313 -17.10 -10.08 -1.98
C ASN A 313 -17.13 -9.45 -3.37
N GLU A 314 -15.95 -9.03 -3.86
CA GLU A 314 -15.79 -8.35 -5.14
C GLU A 314 -15.62 -9.37 -6.29
N ASP A 315 -16.28 -9.14 -7.42
CA ASP A 315 -16.17 -10.04 -8.57
C ASP A 315 -14.90 -9.76 -9.38
N VAL A 316 -13.92 -10.63 -9.21
CA VAL A 316 -12.64 -10.58 -9.92
C VAL A 316 -12.55 -11.56 -11.09
N LYS A 317 -13.63 -12.31 -11.40
CA LYS A 317 -13.61 -13.40 -12.40
C LYS A 317 -13.19 -12.93 -13.78
N HIS A 318 -13.61 -11.74 -14.17
CA HIS A 318 -13.29 -11.14 -15.47
C HIS A 318 -11.79 -10.93 -15.71
N ILE A 319 -10.97 -10.86 -14.65
CA ILE A 319 -9.49 -10.85 -14.72
C ILE A 319 -8.95 -12.26 -14.46
N VAL A 320 -9.39 -12.89 -13.37
CA VAL A 320 -8.86 -14.17 -12.88
C VAL A 320 -9.04 -15.29 -13.91
N SER A 321 -10.13 -15.33 -14.66
CA SER A 321 -10.36 -16.36 -15.69
C SER A 321 -9.44 -16.22 -16.91
N ARG A 322 -8.65 -15.14 -17.01
CA ARG A 322 -7.79 -14.81 -18.16
C ARG A 322 -6.30 -14.95 -17.85
N ILE A 323 -5.96 -15.24 -16.59
CA ILE A 323 -4.60 -15.54 -16.12
C ILE A 323 -4.52 -17.04 -15.77
N SER A 324 -3.37 -17.65 -16.05
CA SER A 324 -3.15 -19.08 -15.79
C SER A 324 -2.47 -19.25 -14.44
N ILE A 325 -3.01 -20.13 -13.59
CA ILE A 325 -2.37 -20.55 -12.34
C ILE A 325 -2.31 -22.09 -12.29
N GLU A 326 -1.20 -22.64 -11.79
CA GLU A 326 -0.98 -24.09 -11.75
C GLU A 326 -1.71 -24.74 -10.56
N ASN A 327 -1.68 -24.10 -9.40
CA ASN A 327 -2.36 -24.52 -8.17
C ASN A 327 -2.56 -23.31 -7.24
N GLU A 328 -3.28 -23.49 -6.13
CA GLU A 328 -3.56 -22.44 -5.14
C GLU A 328 -2.84 -22.65 -3.80
N ASP A 329 -2.00 -23.66 -3.68
CA ASP A 329 -1.35 -24.02 -2.40
C ASP A 329 -0.49 -22.87 -1.85
N TYR A 330 0.10 -22.09 -2.76
CA TYR A 330 0.94 -20.95 -2.44
C TYR A 330 0.20 -19.78 -1.75
N LEU A 331 -1.13 -19.73 -1.80
CA LEU A 331 -1.91 -18.65 -1.19
C LEU A 331 -1.67 -18.54 0.33
N TYR A 332 -1.27 -19.65 0.94
CA TYR A 332 -1.07 -19.76 2.39
C TYR A 332 0.40 -19.77 2.78
N GLU A 333 1.32 -19.61 1.84
CA GLU A 333 2.76 -19.70 2.10
C GLU A 333 3.36 -18.37 2.55
N ILE A 334 4.29 -18.48 3.50
CA ILE A 334 5.09 -17.39 4.05
C ILE A 334 6.56 -17.78 3.92
N TYR A 335 7.35 -16.94 3.27
CA TYR A 335 8.74 -17.20 2.91
C TYR A 335 9.69 -16.37 3.75
N SER A 336 10.84 -16.95 4.11
CA SER A 336 11.98 -16.21 4.65
C SER A 336 12.57 -15.26 3.59
N ASP A 337 13.35 -14.26 4.03
CA ASP A 337 13.92 -13.26 3.13
C ASP A 337 14.84 -13.84 2.03
N ASP A 338 15.45 -14.99 2.30
CA ASP A 338 16.31 -15.74 1.37
C ASP A 338 15.56 -16.85 0.60
N TYR A 339 14.25 -17.01 0.84
CA TYR A 339 13.41 -18.08 0.29
C TYR A 339 13.92 -19.49 0.64
N SER A 340 14.73 -19.65 1.69
CA SER A 340 15.19 -20.98 2.12
C SER A 340 14.15 -21.73 2.96
N ARG A 341 13.22 -20.99 3.57
CA ARG A 341 12.20 -21.50 4.48
C ARG A 341 10.81 -21.08 4.02
N VAL A 342 9.89 -22.05 4.05
CA VAL A 342 8.46 -21.82 3.83
C VAL A 342 7.65 -22.29 5.04
N THR A 343 6.81 -21.41 5.56
CA THR A 343 5.82 -21.72 6.61
C THR A 343 4.41 -21.51 6.08
N THR A 344 3.45 -22.32 6.51
CA THR A 344 2.04 -22.20 6.08
C THR A 344 1.20 -21.44 7.12
N TYR A 345 0.27 -20.61 6.63
CA TYR A 345 -0.78 -19.97 7.42
C TYR A 345 -2.10 -20.72 7.23
N ASP A 346 -2.60 -21.38 8.27
CA ASP A 346 -3.63 -22.42 8.14
C ASP A 346 -5.07 -21.87 8.24
N ARG A 347 -5.28 -20.59 7.94
CA ARG A 347 -6.60 -19.95 8.01
C ARG A 347 -6.90 -19.17 6.72
N PRO A 348 -8.18 -18.93 6.39
CA PRO A 348 -8.57 -18.13 5.22
C PRO A 348 -7.91 -16.75 5.19
N LEU A 349 -7.71 -16.19 3.99
CA LEU A 349 -7.03 -14.90 3.79
C LEU A 349 -7.76 -13.77 4.51
N SER A 350 -9.10 -13.79 4.45
CA SER A 350 -9.97 -12.86 5.19
C SER A 350 -9.72 -12.85 6.70
N LYS A 351 -9.33 -13.99 7.28
CA LYS A 351 -8.99 -14.11 8.71
C LYS A 351 -7.59 -13.61 9.03
N LYS A 352 -6.66 -13.67 8.08
CA LYS A 352 -5.28 -13.18 8.29
C LYS A 352 -5.24 -11.68 8.60
N VAL A 353 -6.12 -10.89 7.98
CA VAL A 353 -6.20 -9.43 8.19
C VAL A 353 -6.44 -9.06 9.65
N PHE A 354 -7.39 -9.74 10.31
CA PHE A 354 -7.77 -9.47 11.70
C PHE A 354 -7.06 -10.36 12.73
N ASP A 355 -6.15 -11.25 12.30
CA ASP A 355 -5.37 -12.09 13.21
C ASP A 355 -4.15 -11.34 13.75
N TYR A 356 -4.33 -10.61 14.85
CA TYR A 356 -3.24 -9.91 15.54
C TYR A 356 -2.30 -10.84 16.31
N THR A 357 -2.57 -12.15 16.34
CA THR A 357 -1.68 -13.16 16.94
C THR A 357 -0.84 -13.90 15.90
N ARG A 358 -0.96 -13.55 14.61
CA ARG A 358 -0.26 -14.25 13.52
C ARG A 358 1.26 -14.17 13.64
N ALA A 359 1.81 -13.04 14.10
CA ALA A 359 3.26 -12.87 14.24
C ALA A 359 3.84 -13.78 15.33
N SER A 360 3.21 -13.83 16.50
CA SER A 360 3.64 -14.72 17.58
C SER A 360 3.44 -16.20 17.21
N SER A 361 2.34 -16.51 16.52
CA SER A 361 2.08 -17.86 15.98
C SER A 361 3.15 -18.29 14.97
N LEU A 362 3.54 -17.40 14.05
CA LEU A 362 4.62 -17.64 13.09
C LEU A 362 5.97 -17.82 13.80
N GLN A 363 6.30 -16.95 14.75
CA GLN A 363 7.52 -17.05 15.56
C GLN A 363 7.59 -18.41 16.28
N ASN A 364 6.49 -18.86 16.87
CA ASN A 364 6.42 -20.17 17.52
C ASN A 364 6.63 -21.33 16.53
N LYS A 365 6.07 -21.26 15.31
CA LYS A 365 6.31 -22.28 14.28
C LYS A 365 7.79 -22.33 13.88
N ILE A 366 8.42 -21.18 13.69
CA ILE A 366 9.85 -21.07 13.36
C ILE A 366 10.71 -21.67 14.48
N SER A 367 10.46 -21.29 15.74
CA SER A 367 11.21 -21.81 16.90
C SER A 367 11.08 -23.32 17.08
N LYS A 368 9.97 -23.93 16.63
CA LYS A 368 9.72 -25.38 16.70
C LYS A 368 10.21 -26.16 15.48
N GLY A 369 10.85 -25.52 14.51
CA GLY A 369 11.26 -26.20 13.27
C GLY A 369 10.09 -26.60 12.36
N SER A 370 8.90 -26.01 12.54
CA SER A 370 7.70 -26.35 11.79
C SER A 370 7.63 -25.60 10.46
N PHE A 371 8.55 -25.91 9.55
CA PHE A 371 8.67 -25.31 8.22
C PHE A 371 9.25 -26.29 7.19
N LYS A 372 9.00 -26.01 5.91
CA LYS A 372 9.64 -26.72 4.79
C LYS A 372 10.92 -26.00 4.38
N ILE A 373 11.93 -26.75 3.96
CA ILE A 373 13.14 -26.21 3.33
C ILE A 373 12.91 -26.22 1.82
N GLU A 374 13.00 -25.06 1.18
CA GLU A 374 13.02 -24.97 -0.29
C GLU A 374 14.46 -25.18 -0.76
N ASN A 375 14.73 -26.30 -1.43
CA ASN A 375 15.97 -26.47 -2.19
C ASN A 375 15.76 -25.79 -3.54
N ARG A 376 16.52 -24.71 -3.79
CA ARG A 376 16.51 -23.98 -5.06
C ARG A 376 16.98 -24.82 -6.23
#